data_AF-A0A259HBE3-F1
#
_entry.id   AF-A0A259HBE3-F1
#
_cell.length_a   1.000
_cell.length_b   1.000
_cell.length_c   1.000
_cell.angle_alpha   90.00
_cell.angle_beta   90.00
_cell.angle_gamma   90.00
#
_symmetry.space_group_name_H-M   'P 1'
#
loop_
_entity.id
_entity.type
_entity.pdbx_description
1 polymer ?
#
loop_
_entity_poly.entity_id
_entity_poly.type
_entity_poly.pdbx_seq_one_letter_code
_entity_poly.pdbx_strand_id
1 'polypeptide(L)' 'MTLEEIAFELELAGLRMEEQRMLLSSIKRSGYDAKVLDRKLIAMGYAPVFSIYDEDLDDEYITKIAKP' A
#
# COMPACT_ATOMS: atom_id res chain seq x y z
N MET A 1 4.22 -11.55 1.27
CA MET A 1 3.93 -10.87 -0.01
C MET A 1 5.17 -10.79 -0.88
N THR A 2 5.08 -11.30 -2.09
CA THR A 2 6.09 -11.20 -3.15
C THR A 2 5.93 -9.88 -3.92
N LEU A 3 6.90 -9.54 -4.77
CA LEU A 3 6.82 -8.34 -5.60
C LEU A 3 5.74 -8.47 -6.68
N GLU A 4 5.53 -9.68 -7.20
CA GLU A 4 4.48 -10.00 -8.15
C GLU A 4 3.10 -9.81 -7.53
N GLU A 5 2.89 -10.33 -6.31
CA GLU A 5 1.64 -10.13 -5.55
C GLU A 5 1.37 -8.65 -5.29
N ILE A 6 2.39 -7.91 -4.85
CA ILE A 6 2.26 -6.46 -4.63
C ILE A 6 1.88 -5.75 -5.93
N ALA A 7 2.54 -6.07 -7.05
CA ALA A 7 2.25 -5.43 -8.34
C ALA A 7 0.80 -5.66 -8.78
N PHE A 8 0.31 -6.89 -8.60
CA PHE A 8 -1.05 -7.27 -8.92
C PHE A 8 -2.08 -6.49 -8.09
N GLU A 9 -1.89 -6.41 -6.78
CA GLU A 9 -2.78 -5.64 -5.90
C GLU A 9 -2.77 -4.13 -6.23
N LEU A 10 -1.61 -3.56 -6.59
CA LEU A 10 -1.53 -2.17 -7.05
C LEU A 10 -2.27 -1.94 -8.38
N GLU A 11 -2.22 -2.90 -9.29
CA GLU A 11 -2.98 -2.87 -10.55
C GLU A 11 -4.49 -2.92 -10.28
N LEU A 12 -4.94 -3.80 -9.39
CA LEU A 12 -6.35 -3.89 -8.98
C LEU A 12 -6.84 -2.61 -8.29
N ALA A 13 -5.97 -1.95 -7.53
CA ALA A 13 -6.24 -0.65 -6.90
C ALA A 13 -6.26 0.52 -7.90
N GLY A 14 -5.98 0.26 -9.18
CA GLY A 14 -6.07 1.25 -10.26
C GLY A 14 -4.86 2.18 -10.38
N LEU A 15 -3.71 1.81 -9.82
CA LEU A 15 -2.49 2.59 -9.98
C LEU A 15 -1.98 2.51 -11.42
N ARG A 16 -1.44 3.62 -11.93
CA ARG A 16 -0.77 3.64 -13.23
C ARG A 16 0.57 2.91 -13.16
N MET A 17 1.01 2.39 -14.29
CA MET A 17 2.28 1.66 -14.42
C MET A 17 3.49 2.42 -13.86
N GLU A 18 3.55 3.74 -14.01
CA GLU A 18 4.64 4.56 -13.47
C GLU A 18 4.64 4.63 -11.94
N GLU A 19 3.45 4.79 -11.35
CA GLU A 19 3.23 4.80 -9.91
C GLU A 19 3.57 3.43 -9.30
N GLN A 20 3.15 2.35 -9.96
CA GLN A 20 3.51 0.97 -9.58
C GLN A 20 5.03 0.76 -9.60
N ARG A 21 5.71 1.14 -10.69
CA ARG A 21 7.17 0.99 -10.83
C ARG A 21 7.93 1.75 -9.74
N MET A 22 7.49 2.96 -9.40
CA MET A 22 8.07 3.76 -8.33
C MET A 22 7.96 3.04 -6.98
N LEU A 23 6.76 2.56 -6.63
CA LEU A 23 6.51 1.87 -5.36
C LEU A 23 7.28 0.55 -5.28
N LEU A 24 7.25 -0.27 -6.33
CA LEU A 24 7.99 -1.53 -6.39
C LEU A 24 9.52 -1.32 -6.29
N SER A 25 10.05 -0.25 -6.89
CA SER A 25 11.46 0.12 -6.75
C SER A 25 11.82 0.47 -5.30
N SER A 26 10.94 1.20 -4.60
CA SER A 26 11.12 1.49 -3.18
C SER A 26 11.12 0.23 -2.34
N ILE A 27 10.20 -0.70 -2.61
CA ILE A 27 10.07 -1.97 -1.86
C ILE A 27 11.29 -2.87 -2.10
N LYS A 28 11.78 -2.96 -3.34
CA LYS A 28 13.02 -3.70 -3.67
C LYS A 28 14.22 -3.21 -2.87
N ARG A 29 14.29 -1.92 -2.53
CA ARG A 29 15.41 -1.32 -1.80
C ARG A 29 15.26 -1.42 -0.29
N SER A 30 14.05 -1.23 0.21
CA SER A 30 13.79 -1.05 1.65
C SER A 30 13.12 -2.24 2.32
N GLY A 31 12.71 -3.25 1.55
CA GLY A 31 11.85 -4.32 2.03
C GLY A 31 10.36 -3.94 1.93
N TYR A 32 9.51 -4.95 2.10
CA TYR A 32 8.06 -4.78 2.13
C TYR A 32 7.59 -4.47 3.56
N ASP A 33 6.80 -3.40 3.69
CA ASP A 33 6.09 -3.01 4.90
C ASP A 33 4.71 -2.50 4.48
N ALA A 34 3.67 -3.21 4.93
CA ALA A 34 2.28 -2.96 4.55
C ALA A 34 1.81 -1.55 4.95
N LYS A 35 2.12 -1.13 6.18
CA LYS A 35 1.68 0.15 6.74
C LYS A 35 2.38 1.33 6.07
N VAL A 36 3.68 1.17 5.78
CA VAL A 36 4.44 2.20 5.05
C VAL A 36 3.94 2.33 3.61
N LEU A 37 3.61 1.22 2.95
CA LEU A 37 3.11 1.23 1.59
C LEU A 37 1.72 1.87 1.52
N ASP A 38 0.81 1.53 2.42
CA ASP A 38 -0.52 2.13 2.49
C ASP A 38 -0.48 3.63 2.82
N ARG A 39 0.43 4.08 3.69
CA ARG A 39 0.65 5.51 3.90
C ARG A 39 1.02 6.24 2.61
N LYS A 40 1.84 5.62 1.75
CA LYS A 40 2.19 6.18 0.44
C LYS A 40 0.99 6.19 -0.49
N LEU A 41 0.20 5.12 -0.52
CA LEU A 41 -1.03 5.05 -1.31
C LEU A 41 -2.01 6.17 -0.92
N ILE A 42 -2.26 6.35 0.37
CA ILE A 42 -3.12 7.42 0.90
C ILE A 42 -2.58 8.80 0.51
N ALA A 43 -1.28 9.04 0.66
CA ALA A 43 -0.66 10.31 0.24
C ALA A 43 -0.76 10.56 -1.27
N MET A 44 -0.88 9.51 -2.08
CA MET A 44 -1.10 9.57 -3.52
C MET A 44 -2.59 9.65 -3.90
N GLY A 45 -3.52 9.60 -2.93
CA GLY A 45 -4.96 9.67 -3.14
C GLY A 45 -5.64 8.31 -3.35
N TYR A 46 -4.95 7.21 -3.08
CA TYR A 46 -5.48 5.85 -3.19
C TYR A 46 -5.94 5.30 -1.83
N ALA A 47 -6.82 4.31 -1.87
CA ALA A 47 -7.21 3.57 -0.68
C ALA A 47 -6.02 2.74 -0.13
N PRO A 48 -5.97 2.46 1.18
CA PRO A 48 -5.08 1.45 1.72
C PRO A 48 -5.45 0.07 1.14
N VAL A 49 -4.44 -0.71 0.76
CA VAL A 49 -4.63 -2.01 0.07
C VAL A 49 -4.00 -3.15 0.86
N PHE A 50 -2.91 -2.88 1.57
CA PHE A 50 -2.02 -3.94 2.06
C PHE A 50 -2.12 -4.19 3.55
N SER A 51 -2.44 -3.15 4.32
CA SER A 51 -2.60 -3.25 5.76
C SER A 51 -3.70 -4.25 6.12
N ILE A 52 -4.77 -4.41 5.34
CA ILE A 52 -5.83 -5.39 5.62
C ILE A 52 -5.36 -6.85 5.78
N TYR A 53 -4.18 -7.19 5.24
CA TYR A 53 -3.59 -8.53 5.33
C TYR A 53 -2.67 -8.70 6.56
N ASP A 54 -2.41 -7.61 7.29
CA ASP A 54 -1.58 -7.62 8.50
C ASP A 54 -2.50 -7.91 9.70
N GLU A 55 -2.39 -9.12 10.24
CA GLU A 55 -3.29 -9.72 11.25
C GLU A 55 -3.29 -8.95 12.59
N ASP A 56 -2.34 -8.04 12.78
CA ASP A 56 -2.15 -7.19 13.97
C ASP A 56 -2.78 -5.78 13.86
N LEU A 57 -3.80 -5.60 13.00
CA LEU A 57 -4.48 -4.31 12.85
C LEU A 57 -5.79 -4.22 13.62
N ASP A 58 -5.71 -3.50 14.75
CA ASP A 58 -6.85 -2.83 15.33
C ASP A 58 -7.41 -1.78 14.34
N ASP A 59 -8.73 -1.83 14.11
CA ASP A 59 -9.54 -0.92 13.27
C ASP A 59 -9.35 0.59 13.55
N GLU A 60 -8.66 0.93 14.64
CA GLU A 60 -8.41 2.30 15.08
C GLU A 60 -7.46 3.08 14.16
N TYR A 61 -6.60 2.40 13.40
CA TYR A 61 -5.67 3.07 12.49
C TYR A 61 -6.38 3.60 11.23
N ILE A 62 -7.25 2.81 10.60
CA ILE A 62 -8.00 3.21 9.38
C ILE A 62 -8.99 4.34 9.68
N THR A 63 -9.61 4.34 10.85
CA THR A 63 -10.59 5.36 11.26
C THR A 63 -9.96 6.72 11.58
N LYS A 64 -8.69 6.77 11.99
CA LYS A 64 -7.97 8.04 12.29
C LYS A 64 -7.48 8.78 11.04
N ILE A 65 -7.21 8.08 9.94
CA ILE A 65 -6.78 8.67 8.66
C ILE A 65 -7.94 9.08 7.74
N ALA A 66 -9.16 8.62 8.01
CA ALA A 66 -10.36 8.92 7.22
C ALA A 66 -11.12 10.20 7.66
N LYS A 67 -10.62 10.96 8.64
CA LYS A 67 -11.23 12.24 9.04
C LYS A 67 -10.64 13.41 8.23
N PRO A 68 -11.49 14.28 7.64
CA PRO A 68 -11.07 15.42 6.84
C PRO A 68 -10.33 16.48 7.65
#